data_AF-A0A2W2D3N0-F1
#
_entry.id   AF-A0A2W2D3N0-F1
#
_cell.length_a   1.000
_cell.length_b   1.000
_cell.length_c   1.000
_cell.angle_alpha   90.00
_cell.angle_beta   90.00
_cell.angle_gamma   90.00
#
_symmetry.space_group_name_H-M   'P 1'
#
loop_
_entity.id
_entity.type
_entity.pdbx_description
1 polymer ?
#
loop_
_entity_poly.entity_id
_entity_poly.type
_entity_poly.pdbx_seq_one_letter_code
_entity_poly.pdbx_strand_id
1 'polypeptide(L)'
;MALIHQATLRPTKLELLAIWLPGRSWYTGPAGEVLRVATFRFDDPAGAVGIETMLVRVGDGPVHQVPLTYRDAPLTGGDDWMLGTAEHSVLGKRWIYDGSGDPVYAAALASAILGNTGQAEQFTQVDGRLERRELDMSIASSATQGAKAPAVGAVQRVVEGEPTLIVTDTVELAVVRRLDAGSEITGAVLTGAWPGQATPMPLASATVR
;
A
#
# COMPACT_ATOMS: atom_id res chain seq x y z
N MET A 1 3.73 3.59 14.46
CA MET A 1 4.71 4.66 14.19
C MET A 1 5.67 4.19 13.10
N ALA A 2 5.77 4.93 12.00
CA ALA A 2 6.74 4.68 10.94
C ALA A 2 7.94 5.65 11.02
N LEU A 3 9.14 5.10 11.23
CA LEU A 3 10.38 5.88 11.17
C LEU A 3 10.86 5.99 9.73
N ILE A 4 10.98 7.22 9.24
CA ILE A 4 11.50 7.55 7.92
C ILE A 4 12.98 7.92 8.09
N HIS A 5 13.86 7.03 7.64
CA HIS A 5 15.28 7.32 7.59
C HIS A 5 15.58 8.35 6.50
N GLN A 6 16.50 9.27 6.79
CA GLN A 6 17.18 10.04 5.75
C GLN A 6 18.11 9.09 4.98
N ALA A 7 17.54 8.39 4.00
CA ALA A 7 18.23 7.35 3.26
C ALA A 7 18.04 7.53 1.76
N THR A 8 19.01 7.00 1.02
CA THR A 8 18.85 6.79 -0.41
C THR A 8 18.48 5.34 -0.66
N LEU A 9 17.72 5.10 -1.72
CA LEU A 9 17.32 3.78 -2.18
C LEU A 9 17.74 3.64 -3.64
N ARG A 10 18.51 2.58 -3.97
CA ARG A 10 18.97 2.32 -5.35
C ARG A 10 18.70 0.88 -5.77
N PRO A 11 17.92 0.63 -6.83
CA PRO A 11 17.05 1.60 -7.51
C PRO A 11 16.01 2.21 -6.56
N THR A 12 15.49 3.37 -6.91
CA THR A 12 14.37 4.00 -6.21
C THR A 12 13.09 3.19 -6.44
N LYS A 13 12.09 3.41 -5.57
CA LYS A 13 10.77 2.77 -5.71
C LYS A 13 10.09 3.15 -7.03
N LEU A 14 10.24 4.41 -7.45
CA LEU A 14 9.66 4.91 -8.70
C LEU A 14 10.32 4.27 -9.93
N GLU A 15 11.64 4.07 -9.90
CA GLU A 15 12.35 3.34 -10.97
C GLU A 15 11.90 1.87 -11.05
N LEU A 16 11.72 1.19 -9.91
CA LEU A 16 11.17 -0.17 -9.87
C LEU A 16 9.74 -0.22 -10.44
N LEU A 17 8.89 0.74 -10.05
CA LEU A 17 7.52 0.84 -10.57
C LEU A 17 7.49 1.12 -12.07
N ALA A 18 8.41 1.94 -12.59
CA ALA A 18 8.48 2.27 -14.01
C ALA A 18 8.70 1.01 -14.88
N ILE A 19 9.45 0.04 -14.36
CA ILE A 19 9.71 -1.25 -15.01
C ILE A 19 8.54 -2.22 -14.80
N TRP A 20 7.97 -2.25 -13.59
CA TRP A 20 6.99 -3.27 -13.20
C TRP A 20 5.57 -3.00 -13.69
N LEU A 21 5.11 -1.74 -13.66
CA LEU A 21 3.72 -1.36 -14.00
C LEU A 21 3.28 -1.82 -15.40
N PRO A 22 4.07 -1.64 -16.48
CA PRO A 22 3.65 -2.05 -17.83
C PRO A 22 3.37 -3.55 -17.97
N GLY A 23 3.90 -4.39 -17.08
CA GLY A 23 3.68 -5.83 -17.09
C GLY A 23 2.43 -6.29 -16.33
N ARG A 24 1.65 -5.39 -15.74
CA ARG A 24 0.46 -5.74 -14.94
C ARG A 24 -0.81 -5.70 -15.78
N SER A 25 -1.67 -6.70 -15.60
CA SER A 25 -2.92 -6.84 -16.38
C SER A 25 -3.95 -5.73 -16.12
N TRP A 26 -3.92 -5.14 -14.93
CA TRP A 26 -4.80 -4.04 -14.51
C TRP A 26 -4.23 -2.65 -14.85
N TYR A 27 -2.96 -2.55 -15.24
CA TYR A 27 -2.33 -1.27 -15.52
C TYR A 27 -2.84 -0.69 -16.85
N THR A 28 -3.32 0.55 -16.81
CA THR A 28 -3.77 1.28 -18.00
C THR A 28 -3.01 2.60 -18.10
N GLY A 29 -1.99 2.68 -18.93
CA GLY A 29 -1.21 3.91 -19.11
C GLY A 29 0.01 3.73 -20.00
N PRO A 30 0.71 4.82 -20.34
CA PRO A 30 1.97 4.74 -21.06
C PRO A 30 3.09 4.19 -20.17
N ALA A 31 4.10 3.55 -20.75
CA ALA A 31 5.37 3.36 -20.05
C ALA A 31 6.13 4.70 -19.95
N GLY A 32 6.86 4.93 -18.86
CA GLY A 32 7.63 6.16 -18.71
C GLY A 32 7.99 6.48 -17.26
N GLU A 33 8.35 7.74 -17.02
CA GLU A 33 8.65 8.25 -15.68
C GLU A 33 7.42 8.18 -14.78
N VAL A 34 7.57 7.52 -13.63
CA VAL A 34 6.53 7.40 -12.61
C VAL A 34 6.65 8.55 -11.64
N LEU A 35 5.60 9.36 -11.56
CA LEU A 35 5.47 10.46 -10.60
C LEU A 35 4.65 10.01 -9.40
N ARG A 36 5.11 10.38 -8.21
CA ARG A 36 4.37 10.18 -6.96
C ARG A 36 3.33 11.27 -6.79
N VAL A 37 2.08 10.86 -6.59
CA VAL A 37 0.94 11.75 -6.31
C VAL A 37 0.77 11.94 -4.80
N ALA A 38 0.68 10.83 -4.05
CA ALA A 38 0.55 10.83 -2.59
C ALA A 38 0.94 9.46 -2.02
N THR A 39 1.13 9.38 -0.70
CA THR A 39 1.41 8.11 -0.02
C THR A 39 0.76 8.03 1.34
N PHE A 40 0.41 6.83 1.76
CA PHE A 40 0.06 6.51 3.14
C PHE A 40 0.75 5.22 3.58
N ARG A 41 0.85 5.01 4.90
CA ARG A 41 1.57 3.88 5.47
C ARG A 41 0.72 3.20 6.53
N PHE A 42 0.98 1.91 6.71
CA PHE A 42 0.49 1.16 7.86
C PHE A 42 1.66 0.71 8.72
N ASP A 43 1.37 0.45 9.99
CA ASP A 43 2.32 -0.17 10.89
C ASP A 43 2.25 -1.69 10.74
N ASP A 44 3.42 -2.32 10.68
CA ASP A 44 3.56 -3.74 10.99
C ASP A 44 3.72 -3.88 12.52
N PRO A 45 2.80 -4.55 13.23
CA PRO A 45 2.94 -4.79 14.67
C PRO A 45 4.24 -5.48 15.09
N ALA A 46 4.84 -6.29 14.20
CA ALA A 46 6.12 -6.94 14.43
C ALA A 46 7.33 -6.05 14.10
N GLY A 47 7.11 -4.93 13.40
CA GLY A 47 8.16 -3.99 12.98
C GLY A 47 9.15 -4.53 11.95
N ALA A 48 8.84 -5.66 11.30
CA ALA A 48 9.73 -6.34 10.36
C ALA A 48 9.51 -5.90 8.90
N VAL A 49 8.28 -5.49 8.58
CA VAL A 49 7.87 -5.13 7.22
C VAL A 49 7.49 -3.66 7.13
N GLY A 50 8.14 -2.93 6.24
CA GLY A 50 7.65 -1.60 5.85
C GLY A 50 6.39 -1.75 5.01
N ILE A 51 5.32 -1.04 5.34
CA ILE A 51 4.07 -1.08 4.57
C ILE A 51 3.74 0.34 4.08
N GLU A 52 3.68 0.52 2.77
CA GLU A 52 3.37 1.81 2.14
C GLU A 52 2.46 1.59 0.95
N THR A 53 1.45 2.43 0.78
CA THR A 53 0.71 2.49 -0.47
C THR A 53 1.07 3.78 -1.17
N MET A 54 1.51 3.67 -2.43
CA MET A 54 1.85 4.81 -3.27
C MET A 54 0.73 5.06 -4.29
N LEU A 55 0.26 6.30 -4.36
CA LEU A 55 -0.52 6.79 -5.48
C LEU A 55 0.44 7.36 -6.51
N VAL A 56 0.40 6.86 -7.74
CA VAL A 56 1.35 7.20 -8.79
C VAL A 56 0.66 7.52 -10.12
N ARG A 57 1.33 8.31 -10.96
CA ARG A 57 0.88 8.66 -12.31
C ARG A 57 2.05 8.56 -13.29
N VAL A 58 1.77 8.16 -14.53
CA VAL A 58 2.74 8.20 -15.64
C VAL A 58 2.19 9.12 -16.73
N GLY A 59 2.92 10.18 -17.05
CA GLY A 59 2.47 11.24 -17.98
C GLY A 59 1.09 11.78 -17.61
N ASP A 60 0.22 11.95 -18.60
CA ASP A 60 -1.17 12.37 -18.44
C ASP A 60 -2.15 11.19 -18.17
N GLY A 61 -1.61 10.01 -17.82
CA GLY A 61 -2.40 8.82 -17.52
C GLY A 61 -3.19 8.91 -16.19
N PRO A 62 -4.02 7.90 -15.89
CA PRO A 62 -4.77 7.86 -14.64
C PRO A 62 -3.86 7.65 -13.43
N VAL A 63 -4.38 7.99 -12.25
CA VAL A 63 -3.70 7.69 -10.97
C VAL A 63 -3.88 6.22 -10.65
N HIS A 64 -2.80 5.54 -10.33
CA HIS A 64 -2.80 4.16 -9.89
C HIS A 64 -2.40 4.06 -8.41
N GLN A 65 -3.04 3.15 -7.68
CA GLN A 65 -2.69 2.78 -6.32
C GLN A 65 -1.85 1.51 -6.32
N VAL A 66 -0.66 1.59 -5.72
CA VAL A 66 0.26 0.45 -5.61
C VAL A 66 0.65 0.25 -4.15
N PRO A 67 0.11 -0.77 -3.48
CA PRO A 67 0.61 -1.25 -2.21
C PRO A 67 2.02 -1.81 -2.37
N LEU A 68 2.90 -1.49 -1.43
CA LEU A 68 4.29 -1.93 -1.40
C LEU A 68 4.64 -2.45 -0.02
N THR A 69 5.26 -3.62 0.03
CA THR A 69 5.93 -4.12 1.23
C THR A 69 7.44 -4.13 1.05
N TYR A 70 8.17 -3.83 2.13
CA TYR A 70 9.63 -3.75 2.18
C TYR A 70 10.14 -4.72 3.24
N ARG A 71 10.89 -5.73 2.81
CA ARG A 71 11.42 -6.79 3.68
C ARG A 71 12.95 -6.79 3.71
N ASP A 72 13.52 -7.25 4.81
CA ASP A 72 14.96 -7.47 5.01
C ASP A 72 15.45 -8.84 4.51
N ALA A 73 14.53 -9.70 4.06
CA ALA A 73 14.77 -10.98 3.44
C ALA A 73 13.71 -11.29 2.36
N PRO A 74 13.96 -12.24 1.44
CA PRO A 74 12.96 -12.71 0.49
C PRO A 74 11.68 -13.22 1.18
N LEU A 75 10.52 -12.97 0.57
CA LEU A 75 9.25 -13.54 0.99
C LEU A 75 9.06 -14.91 0.35
N THR A 76 8.96 -15.96 1.16
CA THR A 76 8.66 -17.31 0.66
C THR A 76 7.35 -17.32 -0.13
N GLY A 77 7.40 -17.75 -1.39
CA GLY A 77 6.24 -17.78 -2.29
C GLY A 77 5.81 -16.41 -2.83
N GLY A 78 6.61 -15.36 -2.62
CA GLY A 78 6.32 -14.00 -3.07
C GLY A 78 6.84 -13.64 -4.46
N ASP A 79 7.41 -14.60 -5.20
CA ASP A 79 8.14 -14.34 -6.45
C ASP A 79 7.28 -13.63 -7.51
N ASP A 80 6.02 -14.04 -7.67
CA ASP A 80 5.08 -13.44 -8.63
C ASP A 80 4.73 -11.97 -8.32
N TRP A 81 4.97 -11.56 -7.06
CA TRP A 81 4.66 -10.22 -6.54
C TRP A 81 5.90 -9.34 -6.40
N MET A 82 7.09 -9.86 -6.72
CA MET A 82 8.33 -9.10 -6.55
C MET A 82 8.47 -8.01 -7.61
N LEU A 83 8.65 -6.76 -7.16
CA LEU A 83 9.05 -5.66 -8.05
C LEU A 83 10.56 -5.69 -8.29
N GLY A 84 11.32 -6.01 -7.24
CA GLY A 84 12.77 -6.12 -7.31
C GLY A 84 13.43 -5.93 -5.95
N THR A 85 14.74 -5.74 -5.96
CA THR A 85 15.53 -5.43 -4.76
C THR A 85 16.14 -4.04 -4.85
N ALA A 86 16.34 -3.40 -3.71
CA ALA A 86 17.03 -2.13 -3.65
C ALA A 86 17.98 -2.03 -2.44
N GLU A 87 19.10 -1.33 -2.62
CA GLU A 87 20.04 -1.02 -1.56
C GLU A 87 19.59 0.23 -0.82
N HIS A 88 19.27 0.08 0.48
CA HIS A 88 18.91 1.18 1.36
C HIS A 88 20.14 1.61 2.16
N SER A 89 20.54 2.88 2.07
CA SER A 89 21.80 3.35 2.67
C SER A 89 21.92 3.17 4.19
N VAL A 90 20.80 3.00 4.89
CA VAL A 90 20.76 2.77 6.35
C VAL A 90 20.40 1.33 6.73
N LEU A 91 19.60 0.65 5.90
CA LEU A 91 19.00 -0.65 6.25
C LEU A 91 19.64 -1.79 5.45
N GLY A 92 20.52 -1.49 4.49
CA GLY A 92 21.07 -2.48 3.56
C GLY A 92 20.03 -2.93 2.52
N LYS A 93 20.27 -4.09 1.92
CA LYS A 93 19.40 -4.65 0.88
C LYS A 93 17.96 -4.85 1.35
N ARG A 94 17.01 -4.51 0.47
CA ARG A 94 15.57 -4.64 0.69
C ARG A 94 14.93 -5.37 -0.48
N TRP A 95 13.97 -6.23 -0.17
CA TRP A 95 13.10 -6.88 -1.15
C TRP A 95 11.76 -6.16 -1.18
N ILE A 96 11.33 -5.76 -2.37
CA ILE A 96 10.16 -4.92 -2.59
C ILE A 96 9.13 -5.71 -3.37
N TYR A 97 7.93 -5.81 -2.81
CA TYR A 97 6.82 -6.56 -3.38
C TYR A 97 5.61 -5.65 -3.56
N ASP A 98 4.75 -6.04 -4.48
CA ASP A 98 3.37 -5.59 -4.51
C ASP A 98 2.69 -6.15 -3.26
N GLY A 99 2.25 -5.26 -2.38
CA GLY A 99 1.72 -5.62 -1.08
C GLY A 99 0.51 -6.54 -1.16
N SER A 100 -0.22 -6.57 -2.28
CA SER A 100 -1.35 -7.49 -2.46
C SER A 100 -0.97 -8.97 -2.34
N GLY A 101 0.29 -9.34 -2.63
CA GLY A 101 0.82 -10.70 -2.43
C GLY A 101 1.36 -10.97 -1.03
N ASP A 102 1.34 -9.99 -0.13
CA ASP A 102 1.99 -10.07 1.18
C ASP A 102 0.95 -10.22 2.31
N PRO A 103 0.99 -11.31 3.09
CA PRO A 103 0.08 -11.52 4.22
C PRO A 103 0.12 -10.39 5.27
N VAL A 104 1.26 -9.72 5.44
CA VAL A 104 1.41 -8.62 6.41
C VAL A 104 0.66 -7.38 5.93
N TYR A 105 0.65 -7.10 4.63
CA TYR A 105 -0.18 -6.04 4.06
C TYR A 105 -1.68 -6.39 4.19
N ALA A 106 -2.08 -7.63 3.91
CA ALA A 106 -3.47 -8.06 4.04
C ALA A 106 -3.99 -7.85 5.48
N ALA A 107 -3.20 -8.24 6.49
CA ALA A 107 -3.54 -8.02 7.89
C ALA A 107 -3.64 -6.53 8.26
N ALA A 108 -2.70 -5.71 7.78
CA ALA A 108 -2.68 -4.27 8.04
C ALA A 108 -3.87 -3.55 7.37
N LEU A 109 -4.19 -3.89 6.11
CA LEU A 109 -5.31 -3.32 5.38
C LEU A 109 -6.65 -3.68 6.02
N ALA A 110 -6.85 -4.94 6.42
CA ALA A 110 -8.05 -5.36 7.12
C ALA A 110 -8.20 -4.63 8.47
N SER A 111 -7.10 -4.43 9.20
CA SER A 111 -7.10 -3.67 10.46
C SER A 111 -7.48 -2.21 10.24
N ALA A 112 -6.93 -1.58 9.19
CA ALA A 112 -7.26 -0.20 8.83
C ALA A 112 -8.74 -0.04 8.44
N ILE A 113 -9.29 -0.99 7.69
CA ILE A 113 -10.69 -0.97 7.26
C ILE A 113 -11.61 -1.37 8.40
N LEU A 114 -11.54 -2.61 8.89
CA LEU A 114 -12.52 -3.17 9.82
C LEU A 114 -12.31 -2.72 11.27
N GLY A 115 -11.07 -2.40 11.63
CA GLY A 115 -10.69 -1.94 12.98
C GLY A 115 -10.55 -0.42 13.10
N ASN A 116 -10.67 0.30 11.98
CA ASN A 116 -10.49 1.75 11.91
C ASN A 116 -9.17 2.23 12.58
N THR A 117 -8.07 1.50 12.39
CA THR A 117 -6.77 1.83 13.01
C THR A 117 -6.09 3.04 12.37
N GLY A 118 -6.58 3.50 11.21
CA GLY A 118 -6.02 4.64 10.49
C GLY A 118 -4.66 4.35 9.84
N GLN A 119 -3.99 5.41 9.39
CA GLN A 119 -2.63 5.36 8.85
C GLN A 119 -1.59 5.60 9.95
N ALA A 120 -0.41 5.04 9.76
CA ALA A 120 0.72 5.23 10.66
C ALA A 120 1.15 6.70 10.70
N GLU A 121 1.38 7.21 11.91
CA GLU A 121 2.12 8.46 12.10
C GLU A 121 3.56 8.30 11.61
N GLN A 122 4.06 9.30 10.89
CA GLN A 122 5.39 9.27 10.29
C GLN A 122 6.34 10.23 11.00
N PHE A 123 7.56 9.77 11.27
CA PHE A 123 8.58 10.56 11.94
C PHE A 123 9.89 10.54 11.16
N THR A 124 10.61 11.65 11.13
CA THR A 124 11.99 11.72 10.62
C THR A 124 12.94 11.98 11.77
N GLN A 125 14.15 11.46 11.67
CA GLN A 125 15.21 11.85 12.60
C GLN A 125 15.97 13.05 12.04
N VAL A 126 15.91 14.19 12.73
CA VAL A 126 16.63 15.43 12.42
C VAL A 126 17.45 15.79 13.65
N ASP A 127 18.77 15.90 13.51
CA ASP A 127 19.70 16.24 14.60
C ASP A 127 19.49 15.39 15.89
N GLY A 128 19.23 14.09 15.71
CA GLY A 128 19.01 13.15 16.80
C GLY A 128 17.61 13.20 17.43
N ARG A 129 16.72 14.08 16.97
CA ARG A 129 15.33 14.22 17.46
C ARG A 129 14.34 13.61 16.48
N LEU A 130 13.27 13.03 17.01
CA LEU A 130 12.14 12.58 16.20
C LEU A 130 11.20 13.76 15.94
N GLU A 131 11.01 14.09 14.67
CA GLU A 131 10.07 15.11 14.23
C GLU A 131 8.93 14.46 13.46
N ARG A 132 7.68 14.76 13.87
CA ARG A 132 6.48 14.30 13.18
C ARG A 132 6.40 14.96 11.81
N ARG A 133 6.19 14.16 10.77
CA ARG A 133 5.92 14.65 9.42
C ARG A 133 4.43 14.93 9.24
N GLU A 134 4.12 15.94 8.45
CA GLU A 134 2.80 16.03 7.84
C GLU A 134 2.60 14.87 6.86
N LEU A 135 1.38 14.34 6.84
CA LEU A 135 1.01 13.21 5.99
C LEU A 135 0.62 13.74 4.61
N ASP A 136 1.06 13.06 3.56
CA ASP A 136 0.82 13.48 2.16
C ASP A 136 -0.68 13.43 1.79
N MET A 137 -1.47 12.64 2.52
CA MET A 137 -2.90 12.43 2.29
C MET A 137 -3.61 11.98 3.57
N SER A 138 -4.94 12.00 3.55
CA SER A 138 -5.78 11.42 4.60
C SER A 138 -6.42 10.11 4.14
N ILE A 139 -6.65 9.20 5.09
CA ILE A 139 -7.48 8.01 4.90
C ILE A 139 -8.56 7.93 5.97
N ALA A 140 -9.71 7.37 5.64
CA ALA A 140 -10.81 7.17 6.57
C ALA A 140 -11.53 5.85 6.26
N SER A 141 -11.93 5.11 7.30
CA SER A 141 -12.75 3.91 7.17
C SER A 141 -14.24 4.22 7.37
N SER A 142 -15.10 3.52 6.65
CA SER A 142 -16.55 3.51 6.87
C SER A 142 -17.00 2.56 8.00
N ALA A 143 -16.09 1.81 8.62
CA ALA A 143 -16.42 0.92 9.72
C ALA A 143 -16.83 1.71 10.98
N THR A 144 -17.73 1.11 11.79
CA THR A 144 -18.17 1.72 13.05
C THR A 144 -17.00 1.93 14.01
N GLN A 145 -16.95 3.11 14.64
CA GLN A 145 -15.92 3.41 15.63
C GLN A 145 -15.95 2.38 16.78
N GLY A 146 -14.78 1.82 17.11
CA GLY A 146 -14.66 0.80 18.16
C GLY A 146 -14.91 -0.64 17.70
N ALA A 147 -15.21 -0.88 16.41
CA ALA A 147 -15.20 -2.22 15.84
C ALA A 147 -13.80 -2.85 15.99
N LYS A 148 -13.74 -4.12 16.39
CA LYS A 148 -12.49 -4.88 16.37
C LYS A 148 -12.40 -5.62 15.04
N ALA A 149 -11.31 -5.43 14.32
CA ALA A 149 -11.02 -6.24 13.15
C ALA A 149 -10.90 -7.71 13.58
N PRO A 150 -11.49 -8.66 12.83
CA PRO A 150 -11.20 -10.08 13.02
C PRO A 150 -9.72 -10.35 12.76
N ALA A 151 -9.18 -11.40 13.36
CA ALA A 151 -7.86 -11.88 12.96
C ALA A 151 -7.90 -12.29 11.49
N VAL A 152 -6.98 -11.77 10.69
CA VAL A 152 -6.86 -12.15 9.28
C VAL A 152 -6.22 -13.53 9.20
N GLY A 153 -6.94 -14.47 8.58
CA GLY A 153 -6.47 -15.83 8.36
C GLY A 153 -5.39 -15.92 7.28
N ALA A 154 -5.03 -17.14 6.88
CA ALA A 154 -4.03 -17.32 5.84
C ALA A 154 -4.56 -16.78 4.50
N VAL A 155 -3.66 -16.20 3.68
CA VAL A 155 -4.01 -15.82 2.31
C VAL A 155 -4.22 -17.11 1.49
N GLN A 156 -5.43 -17.33 1.02
CA GLN A 156 -5.80 -18.49 0.21
C GLN A 156 -5.44 -18.26 -1.26
N ARG A 157 -5.72 -17.05 -1.76
CA ARG A 157 -5.42 -16.66 -3.14
C ARG A 157 -5.45 -15.14 -3.28
N VAL A 158 -4.74 -14.65 -4.29
CA VAL A 158 -4.82 -13.28 -4.76
C VAL A 158 -5.20 -13.31 -6.24
N VAL A 159 -6.20 -12.53 -6.63
CA VAL A 159 -6.66 -12.42 -8.02
C VAL A 159 -6.27 -11.04 -8.52
N GLU A 160 -5.28 -10.99 -9.41
CA GLU A 160 -4.91 -9.74 -10.09
C GLU A 160 -6.06 -9.24 -10.95
N GLY A 161 -6.35 -7.94 -10.83
CA GLY A 161 -7.44 -7.29 -11.54
C GLY A 161 -7.69 -5.87 -11.04
N GLU A 162 -8.77 -5.28 -11.54
CA GLU A 162 -9.33 -4.01 -11.09
C GLU A 162 -10.76 -4.25 -10.56
N PRO A 163 -10.97 -4.33 -9.23
CA PRO A 163 -9.96 -4.29 -8.18
C PRO A 163 -9.14 -5.60 -8.08
N THR A 164 -7.99 -5.55 -7.41
CA THR A 164 -7.26 -6.78 -7.02
C THR A 164 -7.91 -7.37 -5.78
N LEU A 165 -8.22 -8.68 -5.80
CA LEU A 165 -8.87 -9.36 -4.69
C LEU A 165 -7.86 -10.17 -3.88
N ILE A 166 -7.84 -9.97 -2.56
CA ILE A 166 -7.04 -10.77 -1.61
C ILE A 166 -8.03 -11.57 -0.77
N VAL A 167 -8.03 -12.89 -0.96
CA VAL A 167 -8.96 -13.80 -0.30
C VAL A 167 -8.23 -14.52 0.81
N THR A 168 -8.66 -14.31 2.05
CA THR A 168 -8.15 -15.02 3.23
C THR A 168 -9.22 -15.94 3.82
N ASP A 169 -8.89 -16.71 4.84
CA ASP A 169 -9.86 -17.57 5.52
C ASP A 169 -11.02 -16.78 6.17
N THR A 170 -10.77 -15.54 6.60
CA THR A 170 -11.71 -14.77 7.45
C THR A 170 -12.17 -13.46 6.82
N VAL A 171 -11.43 -12.92 5.86
CA VAL A 171 -11.69 -11.62 5.22
C VAL A 171 -11.40 -11.71 3.72
N GLU A 172 -12.27 -11.12 2.92
CA GLU A 172 -11.98 -10.78 1.52
C GLU A 172 -11.71 -9.28 1.43
N LEU A 173 -10.59 -8.92 0.81
CA LEU A 173 -10.18 -7.53 0.57
C LEU A 173 -10.21 -7.23 -0.92
N ALA A 174 -10.68 -6.05 -1.29
CA ALA A 174 -10.58 -5.54 -2.65
C ALA A 174 -9.70 -4.28 -2.64
N VAL A 175 -8.64 -4.25 -3.45
CA VAL A 175 -7.74 -3.09 -3.61
C VAL A 175 -8.01 -2.48 -4.98
N VAL A 176 -8.53 -1.25 -5.00
CA VAL A 176 -8.69 -0.49 -6.25
C VAL A 176 -7.31 -0.18 -6.81
N ARG A 177 -7.01 -0.52 -8.06
CA ARG A 177 -5.67 -0.27 -8.64
C ARG A 177 -5.63 1.02 -9.44
N ARG A 178 -6.74 1.46 -10.00
CA ARG A 178 -6.91 2.66 -10.82
C ARG A 178 -7.94 3.56 -10.16
N LEU A 179 -7.50 4.72 -9.71
CA LEU A 179 -8.32 5.69 -8.99
C LEU A 179 -9.02 6.61 -10.01
N ASP A 180 -10.06 6.07 -10.63
CA ASP A 180 -11.03 6.81 -11.42
C ASP A 180 -12.45 6.66 -10.84
N ALA A 181 -13.39 7.44 -11.37
CA ALA A 181 -14.78 7.35 -10.97
C ALA A 181 -15.41 6.10 -11.62
N GLY A 182 -15.35 4.95 -10.95
CA GLY A 182 -15.97 3.73 -11.50
C GLY A 182 -15.76 2.43 -10.74
N SER A 183 -14.83 2.38 -9.77
CA SER A 183 -14.58 1.13 -9.04
C SER A 183 -15.70 0.81 -8.04
N GLU A 184 -16.53 -0.17 -8.37
CA GLU A 184 -17.53 -0.73 -7.47
C GLU A 184 -16.87 -1.73 -6.51
N ILE A 185 -16.77 -1.33 -5.25
CA ILE A 185 -16.32 -2.17 -4.15
C ILE A 185 -17.43 -2.31 -3.11
N THR A 186 -17.48 -3.45 -2.43
CA THR A 186 -18.51 -3.78 -1.45
C THR A 186 -17.90 -4.07 -0.07
N GLY A 187 -18.71 -3.91 0.98
CA GLY A 187 -18.27 -4.08 2.37
C GLY A 187 -17.90 -2.77 3.05
N ALA A 188 -17.08 -2.85 4.10
CA ALA A 188 -16.50 -1.67 4.74
C ALA A 188 -15.41 -1.07 3.83
N VAL A 189 -15.40 0.24 3.65
CA VAL A 189 -14.56 0.91 2.66
C VAL A 189 -13.50 1.77 3.34
N LEU A 190 -12.26 1.67 2.85
CA LEU A 190 -11.23 2.68 3.05
C LEU A 190 -11.36 3.72 1.94
N THR A 191 -11.45 4.98 2.34
CA THR A 191 -11.39 6.13 1.43
C THR A 191 -10.11 6.92 1.68
N GLY A 192 -9.68 7.71 0.69
CA GLY A 192 -8.61 8.68 0.87
C GLY A 192 -8.78 9.94 0.05
N ALA A 193 -8.19 11.02 0.54
CA ALA A 193 -8.18 12.34 -0.11
C ALA A 193 -6.76 12.92 -0.09
N TRP A 194 -6.35 13.58 -1.16
CA TRP A 194 -4.98 14.08 -1.36
C TRP A 194 -4.99 15.41 -2.13
N PRO A 195 -3.87 16.15 -2.20
CA PRO A 195 -3.80 17.40 -2.96
C PRO A 195 -4.25 17.23 -4.41
N GLY A 196 -5.22 18.02 -4.85
CA GLY A 196 -5.85 17.92 -6.17
C GLY A 196 -7.06 16.96 -6.25
N GLN A 197 -7.35 16.19 -5.19
CA GLN A 197 -8.53 15.33 -5.06
C GLN A 197 -9.13 15.45 -3.65
N ALA A 198 -9.86 16.54 -3.42
CA ALA A 198 -10.44 16.84 -2.11
C ALA A 198 -11.62 15.93 -1.74
N THR A 199 -12.40 15.49 -2.74
CA THR A 199 -13.47 14.50 -2.53
C THR A 199 -12.86 13.13 -2.29
N PRO A 200 -13.08 12.49 -1.12
CA PRO A 200 -12.50 11.19 -0.82
C PRO A 200 -12.91 10.15 -1.86
N MET A 201 -11.92 9.40 -2.36
CA MET A 201 -12.13 8.30 -3.29
C MET A 201 -12.02 6.95 -2.57
N PRO A 202 -12.79 5.94 -2.98
CA PRO A 202 -12.60 4.57 -2.51
C PRO A 202 -11.20 4.06 -2.89
N LEU A 203 -10.47 3.54 -1.92
CA LEU A 203 -9.13 2.97 -2.08
C LEU A 203 -9.17 1.44 -1.98
N ALA A 204 -9.94 0.91 -1.03
CA ALA A 204 -10.05 -0.52 -0.80
C ALA A 204 -11.33 -0.83 -0.02
N SER A 205 -11.76 -2.10 -0.02
CA SER A 205 -12.82 -2.58 0.87
C SER A 205 -12.47 -3.90 1.54
N ALA A 206 -13.22 -4.22 2.60
CA ALA A 206 -13.14 -5.48 3.32
C ALA A 206 -14.53 -6.03 3.64
N THR A 207 -14.70 -7.33 3.43
CA THR A 207 -15.89 -8.10 3.82
C THR A 207 -15.47 -9.31 4.65
N VAL A 208 -16.12 -9.51 5.78
CA VAL A 208 -15.90 -10.70 6.64
C VAL A 208 -16.53 -11.93 5.97
N ARG A 209 -15.81 -13.06 5.98
CA ARG A 209 -16.24 -14.33 5.39
C ARG A 209 -16.80 -15.29 6.42
#